data_AF-A0A1W5RMM4-F1
#
_entry.id   AF-A0A1W5RMM4-F1
#
_cell.length_a   1.000
_cell.length_b   1.000
_cell.length_c   1.000
_cell.angle_alpha   90.00
_cell.angle_beta   90.00
_cell.angle_gamma   90.00
#
_symmetry.space_group_name_H-M   'P 1'
#
loop_
_entity.id
_entity.type
_entity.pdbx_description
1 polymer ?
#
loop_
_entity_poly.entity_id
_entity_poly.type
_entity_poly.pdbx_seq_one_letter_code
_entity_poly.pdbx_strand_id
1 'polypeptide(L)'
;MIKPQSYLNVADNSGARKLMCIRVLGGGRQTAGIGDVIIAVVKDALPNMPLKKSDVIRAVIVRTTKGVRRENGMMLRFDDNAAVVINKEGNPRGTRVFGPIARELRERDFTKIVSLAPEVV
;
A
#
# COMPACT_ATOMS: atom_id res chain seq x y z
N MET A 1 -9.11 -6.75 5.74
CA MET A 1 -8.32 -5.92 6.67
C MET A 1 -6.94 -6.49 6.67
N ILE A 2 -5.93 -5.64 6.71
CA ILE A 2 -4.53 -6.04 6.74
C ILE A 2 -4.10 -6.10 8.21
N LYS A 3 -3.43 -7.19 8.60
CA LYS A 3 -2.88 -7.39 9.95
C LYS A 3 -1.45 -7.93 9.83
N PRO A 4 -0.65 -7.99 10.91
CA PRO A 4 0.63 -8.69 10.88
C PRO A 4 0.50 -10.09 10.25
N GLN A 5 1.52 -10.50 9.50
CA GLN A 5 1.58 -11.71 8.67
C GLN A 5 0.69 -11.72 7.42
N SER A 6 -0.11 -10.67 7.16
CA SER A 6 -0.85 -10.56 5.89
C SER A 6 0.10 -10.31 4.72
N TYR A 7 -0.16 -10.96 3.60
CA TYR A 7 0.56 -10.72 2.34
C TYR A 7 -0.14 -9.67 1.49
N LEU A 8 0.65 -8.84 0.82
CA LEU A 8 0.18 -7.81 -0.11
C LEU A 8 1.02 -7.84 -1.38
N ASN A 9 0.37 -7.54 -2.51
CA ASN A 9 1.05 -7.25 -3.76
C ASN A 9 1.64 -5.83 -3.71
N VAL A 10 2.69 -5.61 -4.48
CA VAL A 10 3.26 -4.27 -4.67
C VAL A 10 2.67 -3.65 -5.92
N ALA A 11 2.11 -2.44 -5.77
CA ALA A 11 1.47 -1.69 -6.84
C ALA A 11 2.34 -0.53 -7.35
N ASP A 12 3.66 -0.71 -7.41
CA ASP A 12 4.59 0.28 -7.95
C ASP A 12 5.79 -0.39 -8.64
N ASN A 13 6.63 0.43 -9.27
CA ASN A 13 7.87 -0.01 -9.91
C ASN A 13 9.12 0.04 -9.01
N SER A 14 8.97 0.00 -7.68
CA SER A 14 10.10 0.08 -6.74
C SER A 14 11.02 -1.16 -6.75
N GLY A 15 10.58 -2.25 -7.39
CA GLY A 15 11.32 -3.51 -7.54
C GLY A 15 10.86 -4.61 -6.59
N ALA A 16 10.09 -4.30 -5.56
CA ALA A 16 9.42 -5.32 -4.74
C ALA A 16 8.18 -5.87 -5.48
N ARG A 17 7.88 -7.16 -5.30
CA ARG A 17 6.70 -7.83 -5.90
C ARG A 17 5.69 -8.28 -4.85
N LYS A 18 6.17 -8.84 -3.73
CA LYS A 18 5.33 -9.27 -2.60
C LYS A 18 5.87 -8.76 -1.28
N LEU A 19 4.96 -8.31 -0.43
CA LEU A 19 5.23 -7.85 0.93
C LEU A 19 4.50 -8.72 1.94
N MET A 20 5.07 -8.85 3.13
CA MET A 20 4.36 -9.34 4.31
C MET A 20 4.35 -8.23 5.35
N CYS A 21 3.15 -7.84 5.80
CA CYS A 21 2.98 -6.91 6.91
C CYS A 21 3.58 -7.49 8.19
N ILE A 22 4.40 -6.72 8.91
CA ILE A 22 4.92 -7.12 10.22
C ILE A 22 4.39 -6.20 11.34
N ARG A 23 4.02 -4.96 11.02
CA ARG A 23 3.47 -4.00 11.98
C ARG A 23 2.59 -2.96 11.31
N VAL A 24 1.47 -2.62 11.95
CA VAL A 24 0.63 -1.48 11.58
C VAL A 24 1.10 -0.23 12.33
N LEU A 25 1.20 0.92 11.65
CA LEU A 25 1.54 2.19 12.27
C LEU A 25 0.28 3.02 12.62
N GLY A 26 0.38 3.88 13.62
CA GLY A 26 -0.67 4.85 13.98
C GLY A 26 -1.64 4.37 15.07
N GLY A 27 -1.18 4.37 16.33
CA GLY A 27 -2.05 4.39 17.51
C GLY A 27 -2.42 3.02 18.13
N GLY A 28 -1.56 2.01 18.06
CA GLY A 28 -1.78 0.71 18.74
C GLY A 28 -2.82 -0.21 18.09
N ARG A 29 -3.37 0.19 16.93
CA ARG A 29 -4.30 -0.63 16.15
C ARG A 29 -3.61 -1.89 15.62
N GLN A 30 -4.31 -3.03 15.69
CA GLN A 30 -3.80 -4.32 15.17
C GLN A 30 -4.14 -4.54 13.69
N THR A 31 -5.00 -3.71 13.12
CA THR A 31 -5.47 -3.82 11.73
C THR A 31 -5.30 -2.49 10.98
N ALA A 32 -5.11 -2.61 9.67
CA ALA A 32 -4.91 -1.53 8.74
C ALA A 32 -5.86 -1.65 7.54
N GLY A 33 -6.28 -0.49 7.03
CA GLY A 33 -7.08 -0.35 5.83
C GLY A 33 -6.39 0.52 4.78
N ILE A 34 -7.18 0.94 3.78
CA ILE A 34 -6.73 1.87 2.74
C ILE A 34 -6.20 3.17 3.39
N GLY A 35 -5.05 3.64 2.94
CA GLY A 35 -4.39 4.85 3.44
C GLY A 35 -3.62 4.69 4.76
N ASP A 36 -3.71 3.54 5.43
CA ASP A 36 -2.85 3.27 6.58
C ASP A 36 -1.44 2.85 6.13
N VAL A 37 -0.43 3.25 6.91
CA VAL A 37 0.97 2.89 6.69
C VAL A 37 1.32 1.66 7.52
N ILE A 38 2.02 0.72 6.89
CA ILE A 38 2.54 -0.49 7.53
C ILE A 38 4.06 -0.55 7.42
N ILE A 39 4.67 -1.25 8.37
CA ILE A 39 6.01 -1.82 8.20
C ILE A 39 5.83 -3.21 7.61
N ALA A 40 6.55 -3.49 6.54
CA ALA A 40 6.50 -4.76 5.84
C ALA A 40 7.90 -5.28 5.51
N VAL A 41 8.02 -6.59 5.40
CA VAL A 41 9.21 -7.25 4.87
C VAL A 41 8.98 -7.64 3.42
N VAL A 42 9.96 -7.38 2.56
CA VAL A 42 9.93 -7.80 1.15
C VAL A 42 10.10 -9.31 1.08
N LYS A 43 9.11 -10.02 0.55
CA LYS A 43 9.15 -11.49 0.40
C LYS A 43 9.62 -11.93 -0.98
N ASP A 44 9.38 -11.09 -1.97
CA ASP A 44 9.81 -11.31 -3.35
C ASP A 44 10.14 -9.97 -4.01
N ALA A 45 11.23 -9.93 -4.77
CA ALA A 45 11.76 -8.74 -5.43
C ALA A 45 12.40 -9.12 -6.77
N LEU A 46 12.44 -8.15 -7.68
CA LEU A 46 13.17 -8.26 -8.93
C LEU A 46 14.69 -8.24 -8.70
N PRO A 47 15.47 -8.99 -9.48
CA PRO A 47 16.93 -8.91 -9.43
C PRO A 47 17.41 -7.52 -9.87
N ASN A 48 18.60 -7.12 -9.40
CA ASN A 48 19.27 -5.86 -9.77
C ASN A 48 18.49 -4.57 -9.45
N MET A 49 17.46 -4.65 -8.60
CA MET A 49 16.74 -3.48 -8.09
C MET A 49 17.26 -3.05 -6.70
N PRO A 50 17.07 -1.78 -6.30
CA PRO A 50 17.51 -1.31 -4.99
C PRO A 50 16.85 -2.03 -3.80
N LEU A 51 15.61 -2.50 -3.97
CA LEU A 51 14.90 -3.29 -2.97
C LEU A 51 15.23 -4.77 -3.15
N LYS A 52 15.67 -5.42 -2.07
CA LYS A 52 16.03 -6.83 -2.03
C LYS A 52 15.04 -7.62 -1.18
N LYS A 53 15.04 -8.94 -1.39
CA LYS A 53 14.32 -9.86 -0.52
C LYS A 53 14.81 -9.71 0.93
N SER A 54 13.89 -9.75 1.87
CA SER A 54 14.08 -9.56 3.31
C SER A 54 14.31 -8.12 3.77
N ASP A 55 14.31 -7.13 2.87
CA ASP A 55 14.35 -5.72 3.27
C ASP A 55 13.10 -5.34 4.08
N VAL A 56 13.31 -4.57 5.15
CA VAL A 56 12.22 -4.00 5.95
C VAL A 56 11.92 -2.59 5.45
N ILE A 57 10.69 -2.37 5.01
CA ILE A 57 10.25 -1.14 4.35
C ILE A 57 8.96 -0.58 4.95
N ARG A 58 8.65 0.68 4.61
CA ARG A 58 7.34 1.28 4.83
C ARG A 58 6.52 1.17 3.55
N ALA A 59 5.24 0.87 3.69
CA ALA A 59 4.31 0.84 2.56
C ALA A 59 2.95 1.41 2.99
N VAL A 60 2.26 2.09 2.08
CA VAL A 60 0.88 2.53 2.25
C VAL A 60 -0.05 1.59 1.51
N ILE A 61 -1.14 1.19 2.16
CA ILE A 61 -2.14 0.29 1.56
C ILE A 61 -3.02 1.10 0.60
N VAL A 62 -3.11 0.65 -0.66
CA VAL A 62 -3.87 1.35 -1.71
C VAL A 62 -5.11 0.58 -2.17
N ARG A 63 -5.10 -0.75 -2.04
CA ARG A 63 -6.24 -1.63 -2.35
C ARG A 63 -6.43 -2.66 -1.26
N THR A 64 -7.69 -2.99 -0.95
CA THR A 64 -8.01 -4.09 -0.04
C THR A 64 -9.23 -4.88 -0.47
N THR A 65 -9.21 -6.18 -0.18
CA THR A 65 -10.33 -7.09 -0.41
C THR A 65 -11.43 -7.00 0.65
N LYS A 66 -11.18 -6.33 1.78
CA LYS A 66 -12.26 -6.06 2.75
C LYS A 66 -13.11 -4.86 2.33
N GLY A 67 -12.52 -3.95 1.59
CA GLY A 67 -13.15 -2.72 1.15
C GLY A 67 -13.23 -1.63 2.22
N VAL A 68 -13.72 -0.48 1.80
CA VAL A 68 -13.98 0.72 2.61
C VAL A 68 -15.43 1.17 2.39
N ARG A 69 -16.09 1.59 3.47
CA ARG A 69 -17.44 2.15 3.41
C ARG A 69 -17.33 3.67 3.36
N ARG A 70 -17.96 4.27 2.34
CA ARG A 70 -18.02 5.72 2.13
C ARG A 70 -19.20 6.31 2.87
N GLU A 71 -19.13 7.62 3.12
CA GLU A 71 -20.18 8.38 3.82
C GLU A 71 -21.53 8.32 3.10
N ASN A 72 -21.52 8.26 1.76
CA ASN A 72 -22.70 8.08 0.94
C ASN A 72 -23.29 6.64 0.99
N GLY A 73 -22.78 5.77 1.86
CA GLY A 73 -23.24 4.40 2.04
C GLY A 73 -22.66 3.39 1.07
N MET A 74 -21.97 3.81 0.00
CA MET A 74 -21.34 2.91 -0.96
C MET A 74 -20.16 2.15 -0.34
N MET A 75 -19.94 0.92 -0.77
CA MET A 75 -18.79 0.11 -0.37
C MET A 75 -17.86 -0.12 -1.55
N LEU A 76 -16.63 0.37 -1.46
CA LEU A 76 -15.59 0.12 -2.46
C LEU A 76 -14.77 -1.10 -2.04
N ARG A 77 -14.65 -2.11 -2.91
CA ARG A 77 -13.86 -3.32 -2.69
C ARG A 77 -13.01 -3.62 -3.92
N PHE A 78 -11.77 -4.07 -3.69
CA PHE A 78 -10.86 -4.51 -4.75
C PHE A 78 -10.69 -6.03 -4.71
N ASP A 79 -10.21 -6.59 -5.82
CA ASP A 79 -9.98 -8.04 -5.95
C ASP A 79 -8.73 -8.51 -5.21
N ASP A 80 -7.76 -7.61 -5.00
CA ASP A 80 -6.51 -7.90 -4.31
C ASP A 80 -6.19 -6.93 -3.16
N ASN A 81 -5.21 -7.32 -2.34
CA ASN A 81 -4.61 -6.46 -1.34
C ASN A 81 -3.28 -5.95 -1.90
N ALA A 82 -3.14 -4.64 -2.04
CA ALA A 82 -1.95 -4.04 -2.62
C ALA A 82 -1.48 -2.81 -1.87
N ALA A 83 -0.17 -2.56 -1.93
CA ALA A 83 0.48 -1.44 -1.29
C ALA A 83 1.55 -0.79 -2.19
N VAL A 84 1.81 0.48 -1.95
CA VAL A 84 2.88 1.27 -2.59
C VAL A 84 3.99 1.50 -1.59
N VAL A 85 5.25 1.33 -2.00
CA VAL A 85 6.41 1.50 -1.15
C VAL A 85 6.71 2.99 -0.97
N ILE A 86 6.91 3.41 0.27
CA ILE A 86 7.13 4.83 0.62
C ILE A 86 8.42 5.03 1.42
N ASN A 87 8.92 6.26 1.40
CA ASN A 87 10.02 6.70 2.25
C ASN A 87 9.51 7.10 3.66
N LYS A 88 10.39 7.64 4.51
CA LYS A 88 10.01 8.04 5.88
C LYS A 88 9.06 9.25 5.92
N GLU A 89 9.09 10.09 4.90
CA GLU A 89 8.27 11.30 4.75
C GLU A 89 6.89 11.00 4.13
N GLY A 90 6.65 9.77 3.70
CA GLY A 90 5.40 9.38 3.03
C GLY A 90 5.41 9.51 1.50
N ASN A 91 6.54 9.92 0.91
CA ASN A 91 6.68 10.00 -0.54
C ASN A 91 6.89 8.61 -1.16
N PRO A 92 6.31 8.32 -2.35
CA PRO A 92 6.53 7.05 -3.04
C PRO A 92 8.01 6.86 -3.40
N ARG A 93 8.53 5.64 -3.26
CA ARG A 93 9.87 5.28 -3.73
C ARG A 93 9.88 4.93 -5.22
N GLY A 94 8.79 4.37 -5.73
CA GLY A 94 8.57 4.17 -7.15
C GLY A 94 8.23 5.48 -7.87
N THR A 95 8.40 5.49 -9.18
CA THR A 95 8.03 6.60 -10.07
C THR A 95 6.73 6.35 -10.83
N ARG A 96 6.15 5.15 -10.72
CA ARG A 96 4.87 4.76 -11.35
C ARG A 96 4.08 3.88 -10.40
N VAL A 97 2.75 4.07 -10.38
CA VAL A 97 1.79 3.26 -9.62
C VAL A 97 0.98 2.40 -10.59
N PHE A 98 0.66 1.17 -10.18
CA PHE A 98 -0.03 0.19 -11.02
C PHE A 98 -1.46 -0.09 -10.57
N GLY A 99 -2.35 -0.13 -11.54
CA GLY A 99 -3.77 -0.42 -11.35
C GLY A 99 -4.54 0.71 -10.66
N PRO A 100 -5.85 0.52 -10.46
CA PRO A 100 -6.69 1.51 -9.79
C PRO A 100 -6.32 1.63 -8.31
N ILE A 101 -6.53 2.81 -7.75
CA ILE A 101 -6.37 3.08 -6.33
C ILE A 101 -7.61 3.76 -5.76
N ALA A 102 -7.75 3.71 -4.45
CA ALA A 102 -8.87 4.31 -3.74
C ALA A 102 -8.67 5.83 -3.52
N ARG A 103 -9.71 6.64 -3.75
CA ARG A 103 -9.68 8.11 -3.59
C ARG A 103 -9.37 8.58 -2.15
N GLU A 104 -9.64 7.73 -1.16
CA GLU A 104 -9.39 7.96 0.27
C GLU A 104 -7.90 8.25 0.57
N LEU A 105 -7.00 7.93 -0.37
CA LEU A 105 -5.58 8.31 -0.28
C LEU A 105 -5.36 9.82 -0.33
N ARG A 106 -6.24 10.61 -0.97
CA ARG A 106 -6.15 12.08 -0.97
C ARG A 106 -6.39 12.68 0.40
N GLU A 107 -7.33 12.12 1.16
CA GLU A 107 -7.68 12.56 2.52
C GLU A 107 -6.57 12.25 3.55
N ARG A 108 -5.60 11.41 3.15
CA ARG A 108 -4.48 10.96 3.97
C ARG A 108 -3.14 11.56 3.51
N ASP A 109 -3.18 12.67 2.77
CA ASP A 109 -2.02 13.41 2.26
C ASP A 109 -1.10 12.64 1.28
N PHE A 110 -1.59 11.57 0.65
CA PHE A 110 -0.82 10.82 -0.36
C PHE A 110 -1.03 11.34 -1.78
N THR A 111 -1.08 12.67 -1.97
CA THR A 111 -1.38 13.32 -3.25
C THR A 111 -0.45 12.87 -4.37
N LYS A 112 0.86 12.70 -4.10
CA LYS A 112 1.82 12.23 -5.11
C LYS A 112 1.50 10.83 -5.63
N ILE A 113 1.07 9.93 -4.75
CA ILE A 113 0.68 8.56 -5.15
C ILE A 113 -0.57 8.63 -6.03
N VAL A 114 -1.50 9.51 -5.68
CA VAL A 114 -2.73 9.71 -6.44
C VAL A 114 -2.46 10.29 -7.83
N SER A 115 -1.50 11.21 -7.96
CA SER A 115 -1.08 11.76 -9.25
C SER A 115 -0.36 10.75 -10.15
N LEU A 116 0.28 9.74 -9.58
CA LEU A 116 1.02 8.71 -10.34
C LEU A 116 0.15 7.52 -10.77
N ALA A 117 -1.08 7.43 -10.26
CA ALA A 117 -1.97 6.31 -10.53
C ALA A 117 -2.72 6.50 -11.87
N PRO A 118 -2.92 5.43 -12.64
CA PRO A 118 -3.66 5.49 -13.90
C PRO A 118 -5.15 5.78 -13.69
N GLU A 119 -5.72 5.32 -12.58
CA GLU A 119 -7.14 5.44 -12.26
C GLU A 119 -7.36 5.59 -10.75
N VAL A 120 -8.33 6.42 -10.37
CA VAL A 120 -8.72 6.67 -8.98
C VAL A 120 -10.22 6.43 -8.83
N VAL A 121 -10.59 5.52 -7.93
CA VAL A 121 -11.96 5.04 -7.70
C VAL A 121 -12.51 5.52 -6.38
#